data_AF-A0A830BD57-F1
#
_entry.id   AF-A0A830BD57-F1
#
_cell.length_a   1.000
_cell.length_b   1.000
_cell.length_c   1.000
_cell.angle_alpha   90.00
_cell.angle_beta   90.00
_cell.angle_gamma   90.00
#
_symmetry.space_group_name_H-M   'P 1'
#
loop_
_entity.id
_entity.type
_entity.pdbx_description
1 polymer ?
#
loop_
_entity_poly.entity_id
_entity_poly.type
_entity_poly.pdbx_seq_one_letter_code
_entity_poly.pdbx_strand_id
1 'polypeptide(L)'
;MFAEFVVKRKDITQFTEFGSWALVKPLMQLKWYVWLGAALFSWGWVHQHRCHVILGSLRENDKKANDYAIPVGDWFDYVSSPHYLSEIVIYGGLVIASGFSDITILLLFGFVVANLAFAAAETHRWYLRKFDNYPRNRYAIIPFVY
;
A
#
# COMPACT_ATOMS: atom_id res chain seq x y z
N MET A 1 -66.28 -5.77 20.56
CA MET A 1 -65.64 -5.73 19.23
C MET A 1 -64.24 -5.13 19.41
N PHE A 2 -63.23 -5.96 19.65
CA PHE A 2 -61.82 -5.56 19.59
C PHE A 2 -61.06 -6.76 19.06
N ALA A 3 -60.75 -6.75 17.76
CA ALA A 3 -59.78 -7.66 17.18
C ALA A 3 -58.41 -6.97 17.30
N GLU A 4 -57.57 -7.51 18.17
CA GLU A 4 -56.22 -7.04 18.40
C GLU A 4 -55.37 -7.37 17.17
N PHE A 5 -54.74 -6.34 16.59
CA PHE A 5 -53.98 -6.42 15.35
C PHE A 5 -52.69 -7.22 15.55
N VAL A 6 -52.75 -8.54 15.34
CA VAL A 6 -51.57 -9.40 15.17
C VAL A 6 -51.20 -9.40 13.68
N VAL A 7 -50.78 -8.26 13.16
CA VAL A 7 -50.18 -8.19 11.82
C VAL A 7 -48.98 -7.25 11.90
N LYS A 8 -47.84 -7.70 11.35
CA LYS A 8 -46.62 -6.93 11.06
C LYS A 8 -45.48 -6.97 12.11
N ARG A 9 -44.96 -8.16 12.41
CA ARG A 9 -43.61 -8.32 13.00
C ARG A 9 -42.66 -9.24 12.17
N LYS A 10 -43.20 -10.10 11.30
CA LYS A 10 -42.42 -11.04 10.48
C LYS A 10 -41.66 -10.36 9.32
N ASP A 11 -42.26 -9.35 8.69
CA ASP A 11 -41.66 -8.73 7.50
C ASP A 11 -40.43 -7.88 7.84
N ILE A 12 -40.39 -7.24 9.01
CA ILE A 12 -39.29 -6.37 9.44
C ILE A 12 -38.03 -7.18 9.75
N THR A 13 -38.18 -8.37 10.35
CA THR A 13 -37.06 -9.27 10.71
C THR A 13 -36.50 -9.99 9.48
N GLN A 14 -37.33 -10.34 8.49
CA GLN A 14 -36.85 -10.96 7.25
C GLN A 14 -36.11 -9.98 6.33
N PHE A 15 -36.54 -8.71 6.29
CA PHE A 15 -35.88 -7.67 5.49
C PHE A 15 -34.51 -7.27 6.06
N THR A 16 -34.31 -7.37 7.38
CA THR A 16 -33.01 -7.06 8.00
C THR A 16 -31.98 -8.19 7.82
N GLU A 17 -32.41 -9.46 7.83
CA GLU A 17 -31.49 -10.59 7.59
C GLU A 17 -31.09 -10.77 6.11
N PHE A 18 -31.97 -10.42 5.17
CA PHE A 18 -31.63 -10.45 3.74
C PHE A 18 -30.64 -9.35 3.34
N GLY A 19 -30.57 -8.23 4.08
CA GLY A 19 -29.73 -7.07 3.72
C GLY A 19 -28.25 -7.20 4.10
N SER A 20 -27.90 -7.88 5.19
CA SER A 20 -26.51 -7.96 5.66
C SER A 20 -25.77 -9.18 5.10
N TRP A 21 -26.41 -10.35 5.09
CA TRP A 21 -25.80 -11.58 4.61
C TRP A 21 -25.63 -11.64 3.09
N ALA A 22 -26.51 -10.97 2.34
CA ALA A 22 -26.38 -10.87 0.88
C ALA A 22 -25.16 -10.02 0.45
N LEU A 23 -24.78 -9.00 1.23
CA LEU A 23 -23.61 -8.16 0.97
C LEU A 23 -22.28 -8.91 1.20
N VAL A 24 -22.22 -9.79 2.20
CA VAL A 24 -20.99 -10.54 2.54
C VAL A 24 -20.83 -11.84 1.77
N LYS A 25 -21.90 -12.37 1.15
CA LYS A 25 -21.84 -13.57 0.30
C LYS A 25 -20.79 -13.50 -0.81
N PRO A 26 -20.69 -12.45 -1.64
CA PRO A 26 -19.66 -12.35 -2.67
C PRO A 26 -18.25 -12.25 -2.09
N LEU A 27 -18.08 -11.64 -0.91
CA LEU A 27 -16.78 -11.58 -0.22
C LEU A 27 -16.32 -12.96 0.25
N MET A 28 -17.23 -13.82 0.72
CA MET A 28 -16.89 -15.19 1.13
C MET A 28 -16.66 -16.16 -0.05
N GLN A 29 -17.03 -15.77 -1.28
CA GLN A 29 -16.75 -16.53 -2.50
C GLN A 29 -15.39 -16.21 -3.12
N LEU A 30 -14.64 -15.26 -2.52
CA LEU A 30 -13.30 -14.91 -2.99
C LEU A 30 -12.33 -16.04 -2.71
N LYS A 31 -11.48 -16.31 -3.71
CA LYS A 31 -10.43 -17.33 -3.60
C LYS A 31 -9.36 -16.87 -2.60
N TRP A 32 -8.67 -17.83 -1.99
CA TRP A 32 -7.67 -17.59 -0.95
C TRP A 32 -6.57 -16.60 -1.36
N TYR A 33 -6.18 -16.58 -2.63
CA TYR A 33 -5.16 -15.66 -3.14
C TYR A 33 -5.61 -14.20 -3.14
N VAL A 34 -6.92 -13.92 -3.17
CA VAL A 34 -7.43 -12.55 -3.07
C VAL A 34 -7.17 -11.99 -1.67
N TRP A 35 -7.37 -12.81 -0.65
CA TRP A 35 -7.07 -12.45 0.73
C TRP A 35 -5.56 -12.26 0.94
N LEU A 36 -4.73 -13.11 0.33
CA LEU A 36 -3.27 -12.92 0.32
C LEU A 36 -2.89 -11.59 -0.33
N GLY A 37 -3.44 -11.29 -1.51
CA GLY A 37 -3.20 -10.04 -2.21
C GLY A 37 -3.65 -8.81 -1.40
N ALA A 38 -4.81 -8.88 -0.75
CA ALA A 38 -5.32 -7.84 0.12
C ALA A 38 -4.44 -7.61 1.37
N ALA A 39 -3.89 -8.68 1.95
CA ALA A 39 -2.95 -8.59 3.06
C ALA A 39 -1.64 -7.89 2.63
N LEU A 40 -1.08 -8.27 1.48
CA LEU A 40 0.13 -7.63 0.92
C LEU A 40 -0.12 -6.16 0.56
N PHE A 41 -1.26 -5.86 -0.06
CA PHE A 41 -1.68 -4.49 -0.35
C PHE A 41 -1.74 -3.64 0.92
N SER A 42 -2.42 -4.14 1.95
CA SER A 42 -2.57 -3.43 3.23
C SER A 42 -1.22 -3.23 3.93
N TRP A 43 -0.36 -4.24 3.88
CA TRP A 43 1.00 -4.17 4.42
C TRP A 43 1.83 -3.08 3.71
N GLY A 44 1.85 -3.08 2.38
CA GLY A 44 2.53 -2.05 1.59
C GLY A 44 1.98 -0.65 1.86
N TRP A 45 0.65 -0.50 1.94
CA TRP A 45 -0.01 0.77 2.28
C TRP A 45 0.46 1.34 3.63
N VAL A 46 0.52 0.50 4.66
CA VAL A 46 0.96 0.93 6.01
C VAL A 46 2.40 1.46 5.96
N HIS A 47 3.31 0.76 5.28
CA HIS A 47 4.69 1.20 5.11
C HIS A 47 4.81 2.47 4.26
N GLN A 48 4.03 2.58 3.18
CA GLN A 48 4.01 3.79 2.35
C GLN A 48 3.56 5.01 3.15
N HIS A 49 2.49 4.86 3.94
CA HIS A 49 2.00 5.92 4.81
C HIS A 49 3.05 6.34 5.84
N ARG A 50 3.70 5.38 6.51
CA ARG A 50 4.79 5.65 7.47
C ARG A 50 5.94 6.40 6.81
N CYS A 51 6.35 6.00 5.61
CA CYS A 51 7.41 6.66 4.88
C CYS A 51 7.05 8.12 4.54
N HIS A 52 5.81 8.38 4.12
CA HIS A 52 5.36 9.75 3.86
C HIS A 52 5.27 10.60 5.12
N VAL A 53 4.86 10.04 6.25
CA VAL A 53 4.88 10.74 7.55
C VAL A 53 6.30 11.12 7.94
N ILE A 54 7.28 10.21 7.79
CA ILE A 54 8.69 10.49 8.05
C ILE A 54 9.18 11.63 7.14
N LEU A 55 8.99 11.53 5.82
CA LEU A 55 9.40 12.57 4.87
C LEU A 55 8.73 13.92 5.13
N GLY A 56 7.44 13.91 5.49
CA GLY A 56 6.68 15.11 5.85
C GLY A 56 7.25 15.78 7.10
N SER A 57 7.58 15.00 8.13
CA SER A 57 8.17 15.49 9.38
C SER A 57 9.53 16.14 9.17
N LEU A 58 10.34 15.62 8.23
CA LEU A 58 11.62 16.22 7.88
C LEU A 58 11.41 17.62 7.31
N ARG A 59 10.45 17.79 6.40
CA ARG A 59 10.17 19.09 5.77
C ARG A 59 9.64 20.14 6.75
N GLU A 60 8.94 19.73 7.81
CA GLU A 60 8.50 20.65 8.87
C GLU A 60 9.65 21.11 9.75
N ASN A 61 10.57 20.19 10.08
CA ASN A 61 11.77 20.50 10.85
C ASN A 61 12.77 21.35 10.05
N ASP A 62 12.80 21.16 8.72
CA ASP A 62 13.71 21.84 7.79
C ASP A 62 13.34 23.30 7.48
N LYS A 63 12.14 23.77 7.86
CA LYS A 63 11.78 25.20 7.70
C LYS A 63 12.72 26.16 8.45
N LYS A 64 13.59 25.66 9.34
CA LYS A 64 14.54 26.44 10.15
C LYS A 64 15.97 26.42 9.62
N ALA A 65 16.34 25.49 8.75
CA ALA A 65 17.67 25.36 8.17
C ALA A 65 17.46 24.93 6.72
N ASN A 66 17.90 25.67 5.71
CA ASN A 66 17.63 25.40 4.29
C ASN A 66 18.36 24.14 3.76
N ASP A 67 18.39 23.03 4.51
CA ASP A 67 19.32 21.92 4.27
C ASP A 67 18.65 20.55 4.42
N TYR A 68 18.51 19.86 3.28
CA TYR A 68 17.87 18.54 3.20
C TYR A 68 18.40 17.58 4.29
N ALA A 69 17.48 16.93 5.01
CA ALA A 69 17.82 15.92 6.00
C ALA A 69 17.79 14.49 5.43
N ILE A 70 18.65 13.61 5.97
CA ILE A 70 18.65 12.18 5.61
C ILE A 70 17.52 11.49 6.40
N PRO A 71 16.53 10.86 5.71
CA PRO A 71 15.48 10.12 6.39
C PRO A 71 16.02 8.85 7.07
N VAL A 72 15.51 8.57 8.27
CA VAL A 72 15.87 7.42 9.11
C VAL A 72 14.59 6.82 9.69
N GLY A 73 14.55 5.49 9.82
CA GLY A 73 13.40 4.76 10.37
C GLY A 73 12.57 3.99 9.33
N ASP A 74 11.88 2.95 9.79
CA ASP A 74 11.20 1.96 8.95
C ASP A 74 12.14 1.39 7.88
N TRP A 75 11.70 1.28 6.62
CA TRP A 75 12.53 0.75 5.54
C TRP A 75 13.61 1.72 5.03
N PHE A 76 13.68 2.96 5.54
CA PHE A 76 14.76 3.89 5.16
C PHE A 76 16.15 3.40 5.59
N ASP A 77 16.23 2.48 6.55
CA ASP A 77 17.50 1.92 7.00
C ASP A 77 18.12 0.96 5.96
N TYR A 78 17.29 0.42 5.07
CA TYR A 78 17.71 -0.57 4.07
C TYR A 78 17.74 0.01 2.65
N VAL A 79 16.76 0.86 2.31
CA VAL A 79 16.62 1.45 0.98
C VAL A 79 16.49 2.95 1.05
N SER A 80 16.97 3.63 0.02
CA SER A 80 16.95 5.10 -0.04
C SER A 80 15.56 5.66 -0.26
N SER A 81 14.74 4.94 -1.04
CA SER A 81 13.36 5.31 -1.37
C SER A 81 12.38 4.19 -1.02
N PRO A 82 12.15 3.91 0.27
CA PRO A 82 11.26 2.84 0.73
C PRO A 82 9.80 3.03 0.34
N HIS A 83 9.33 4.28 0.18
CA HIS A 83 7.97 4.58 -0.26
C HIS A 83 7.69 4.03 -1.67
N TYR A 84 8.68 4.02 -2.54
CA TYR A 84 8.57 3.39 -3.86
C TYR A 84 8.60 1.86 -3.78
N LEU A 85 9.41 1.30 -2.88
CA LEU A 85 9.38 -0.14 -2.62
C LEU A 85 8.00 -0.58 -2.09
N SER A 86 7.41 0.18 -1.17
CA SER A 86 6.06 -0.10 -0.67
C SER A 86 5.00 0.02 -1.77
N GLU A 87 5.16 0.94 -2.71
CA GLU A 87 4.27 1.05 -3.87
C GLU A 87 4.39 -0.20 -4.77
N ILE A 88 5.59 -0.70 -5.03
CA ILE A 88 5.79 -1.98 -5.72
C ILE A 88 5.08 -3.13 -4.98
N VAL A 89 5.16 -3.19 -3.65
CA VAL A 89 4.46 -4.21 -2.84
C VAL A 89 2.93 -4.10 -2.99
N ILE A 90 2.40 -2.88 -3.01
CA ILE A 90 0.97 -2.61 -3.21
C ILE A 90 0.49 -3.17 -4.55
N TYR A 91 1.17 -2.82 -5.65
CA TYR A 91 0.80 -3.32 -6.97
C TYR A 91 1.06 -4.83 -7.12
N GLY A 92 2.08 -5.37 -6.45
CA GLY A 92 2.29 -6.82 -6.36
C GLY A 92 1.12 -7.53 -5.67
N GLY A 93 0.56 -6.93 -4.62
CA GLY A 93 -0.68 -7.39 -3.98
C GLY A 93 -1.87 -7.40 -4.94
N LEU A 94 -2.01 -6.36 -5.80
CA LEU A 94 -3.05 -6.30 -6.83
C LEU A 94 -2.89 -7.41 -7.89
N VAL A 95 -1.67 -7.68 -8.33
CA VAL A 95 -1.36 -8.78 -9.26
C VAL A 95 -1.74 -10.14 -8.67
N ILE A 96 -1.44 -10.36 -7.39
CA ILE A 96 -1.80 -11.60 -6.69
C ILE A 96 -3.33 -11.68 -6.54
N ALA A 97 -3.99 -10.59 -6.19
CA ALA A 97 -5.44 -10.54 -6.05
C ALA A 97 -6.17 -10.78 -7.39
N SER A 98 -5.59 -10.37 -8.51
CA SER A 98 -6.11 -10.66 -9.86
C SER A 98 -5.83 -12.09 -10.33
N GLY A 99 -5.07 -12.88 -9.56
CA GLY A 99 -4.71 -14.25 -9.92
C GLY A 99 -3.83 -14.32 -11.17
N PHE A 100 -3.01 -13.30 -11.43
CA PHE A 100 -2.08 -13.22 -12.58
C PHE A 100 -2.73 -13.38 -13.96
N SER A 101 -4.06 -13.27 -14.04
CA SER A 101 -4.81 -13.52 -15.28
C SER A 101 -5.12 -12.23 -16.04
N ASP A 102 -5.06 -11.09 -15.36
CA ASP A 102 -5.33 -9.77 -15.94
C ASP A 102 -4.04 -9.16 -16.52
N ILE A 103 -3.95 -9.15 -17.84
CA ILE A 103 -2.80 -8.60 -18.57
C ILE A 103 -2.62 -7.10 -18.33
N THR A 104 -3.70 -6.35 -18.11
CA THR A 104 -3.65 -4.92 -17.85
C THR A 104 -2.99 -4.66 -16.51
N ILE A 105 -3.35 -5.44 -15.47
CA ILE A 105 -2.73 -5.33 -14.14
C ILE A 105 -1.25 -5.75 -14.19
N LEU A 106 -0.89 -6.78 -14.97
CA LEU A 106 0.50 -7.19 -15.15
C LEU A 106 1.35 -6.13 -15.84
N LEU A 107 0.84 -5.53 -16.93
CA LEU A 107 1.53 -4.45 -17.63
C LEU A 107 1.68 -3.21 -16.76
N LEU A 108 0.62 -2.86 -16.01
CA LEU A 108 0.66 -1.78 -15.02
C LEU A 108 1.74 -2.02 -13.96
N PHE A 109 1.80 -3.22 -13.40
CA PHE A 109 2.82 -3.59 -12.41
C PHE A 109 4.23 -3.49 -13.00
N GLY A 110 4.45 -4.03 -14.20
CA GLY A 110 5.75 -3.94 -14.89
C GLY A 110 6.18 -2.49 -15.13
N PHE A 111 5.24 -1.64 -15.56
CA PHE A 111 5.48 -0.20 -15.74
C PHE A 111 5.84 0.49 -14.41
N VAL A 112 5.08 0.23 -13.34
CA VAL A 112 5.34 0.79 -12.01
C VAL A 112 6.72 0.39 -11.51
N VAL A 113 7.08 -0.88 -11.60
CA VAL A 113 8.40 -1.37 -11.18
C VAL A 113 9.52 -0.67 -11.95
N ALA A 114 9.43 -0.60 -13.28
CA ALA A 114 10.45 0.03 -14.10
C ALA A 114 10.58 1.55 -13.82
N ASN A 115 9.46 2.26 -13.76
CA ASN A 115 9.43 3.70 -13.52
C ASN A 115 9.99 4.05 -12.13
N LEU A 116 9.56 3.32 -11.10
CA LEU A 116 10.00 3.56 -9.73
C LEU A 116 11.46 3.17 -9.52
N ALA A 117 11.91 2.06 -10.11
CA ALA A 117 13.32 1.66 -10.06
C ALA A 117 14.24 2.75 -10.65
N PHE A 118 13.86 3.33 -11.79
CA PHE A 118 14.61 4.43 -12.39
C PHE A 118 14.60 5.67 -11.48
N ALA A 119 13.43 6.08 -10.99
CA ALA A 119 13.30 7.24 -10.09
C ALA A 119 14.12 7.08 -8.79
N ALA A 120 14.14 5.87 -8.22
CA ALA A 120 14.92 5.59 -7.02
C ALA A 120 16.42 5.60 -7.27
N ALA A 121 16.88 5.08 -8.41
CA ALA A 121 18.28 5.11 -8.78
C ALA A 121 18.79 6.56 -8.89
N GLU A 122 18.02 7.44 -9.52
CA GLU A 122 18.37 8.87 -9.60
C GLU A 122 18.32 9.55 -8.23
N THR A 123 17.34 9.22 -7.39
CA THR A 123 17.26 9.72 -6.01
C THR A 123 18.46 9.30 -5.18
N HIS A 124 18.85 8.02 -5.26
CA HIS A 124 20.02 7.49 -4.56
C HIS A 124 21.32 8.16 -5.03
N ARG A 125 21.49 8.34 -6.35
CA ARG A 125 22.63 9.08 -6.93
C ARG A 125 22.66 10.55 -6.50
N TRP A 126 21.50 11.17 -6.32
CA TRP A 126 21.41 12.53 -5.80
C TRP A 126 21.86 12.58 -4.34
N TYR A 127 21.37 11.67 -3.49
CA TYR A 127 21.78 11.57 -2.08
C TYR A 127 23.30 11.38 -1.92
N LEU A 128 23.90 10.46 -2.70
CA LEU A 128 25.35 10.22 -2.67
C LEU A 128 26.19 11.43 -3.10
N ARG A 129 25.67 12.29 -3.98
CA ARG A 129 26.35 13.52 -4.43
C ARG A 129 26.16 14.68 -3.48
N LYS A 130 25.04 14.71 -2.77
CA LYS A 130 24.65 15.82 -1.89
C LYS A 130 25.24 15.67 -0.48
N PHE A 131 25.36 14.45 0.03
CA PHE A 131 25.80 14.18 1.40
C PHE A 131 27.08 13.32 1.41
N ASP A 132 28.17 13.91 1.86
CA ASP A 132 29.45 13.19 2.02
C ASP A 132 29.35 12.03 3.04
N ASN A 133 28.46 12.16 4.02
CA ASN A 133 28.23 11.17 5.08
C ASN A 133 27.03 10.24 4.82
N TYR A 134 26.57 10.09 3.57
CA TYR A 134 25.45 9.18 3.27
C TYR A 134 25.84 7.71 3.50
N PRO A 135 25.01 6.90 4.19
CA PRO A 135 25.31 5.49 4.45
C PRO A 135 25.36 4.69 3.14
N ARG A 136 26.55 4.20 2.79
CA ARG A 136 26.82 3.42 1.57
C ARG A 136 26.18 2.03 1.56
N ASN A 137 25.63 1.58 2.69
CA ASN A 137 24.99 0.27 2.82
C ASN A 137 23.49 0.27 2.46
N ARG A 138 22.93 1.42 2.07
CA ARG A 138 21.53 1.52 1.62
C ARG A 138 21.44 1.21 0.12
N TYR A 139 20.49 0.37 -0.26
CA TYR A 139 20.17 0.10 -1.66
C TYR A 139 19.30 1.22 -2.26
N ALA A 140 19.24 1.31 -3.59
CA ALA A 140 18.37 2.28 -4.25
C ALA A 140 16.88 1.93 -4.08
N ILE A 141 16.48 0.70 -4.43
CA ILE A 141 15.08 0.26 -4.34
C ILE A 141 14.89 -1.25 -4.10
N ILE A 142 15.60 -2.11 -4.84
CA ILE A 142 15.50 -3.58 -4.73
C ILE A 142 16.82 -4.06 -4.13
N PRO A 143 16.80 -4.77 -3.00
CA PRO A 143 18.00 -5.47 -2.52
C PRO A 143 18.52 -6.36 -3.66
N PHE A 144 19.79 -6.23 -4.02
CA PHE A 144 20.50 -7.04 -5.04
C PHE A 144 20.26 -6.69 -6.53
N VAL A 145 19.51 -5.65 -6.86
CA VAL A 145 19.49 -5.06 -8.22
C VAL A 145 19.93 -3.60 -8.11
N TYR A 146 21.25 -3.41 -8.08
CA TYR A 146 22.00 -2.18 -7.83
C TYR A 146 22.02 -1.69 -6.38
#